data_AF-A0A9W6GIQ4-F1
#
_entry.id   AF-A0A9W6GIQ4-F1
#
_cell.length_a   1.000
_cell.length_b   1.000
_cell.length_c   1.000
_cell.angle_alpha   90.00
_cell.angle_beta   90.00
_cell.angle_gamma   90.00
#
_symmetry.space_group_name_H-M   'P 1'
#
loop_
_entity.id
_entity.type
_entity.pdbx_description
1 polymer ?
#
loop_
_entity_poly.entity_id
_entity_poly.type
_entity_poly.pdbx_seq_one_letter_code
_entity_poly.pdbx_strand_id
1 'polypeptide(L)'
;MEKFSLINKGEILLWNNIEELKKLVDKVDSFFKNFPEVFEDSISLSREIKNIILKLDPFIELYARKTCPKCSNICCLNKNSRYEYDDLIYILALREEFPVPDRNLKEKEPCYLLTEKGCKIPRYLRPLRCNWYFCSDILKEMEASPARAFREFSNAFNRMLYLRQHMLNSFFQSLSNLKGLEN
;
A
#
# COMPACT_ATOMS: atom_id res chain seq x y z
N MET A 1 -26.76 10.54 15.65
CA MET A 1 -26.01 9.27 15.44
C MET A 1 -24.92 9.55 14.43
N GLU A 2 -23.78 9.96 14.96
CA GLU A 2 -22.70 10.58 14.22
C GLU A 2 -21.79 9.50 13.61
N LYS A 3 -21.77 9.39 12.27
CA LYS A 3 -20.97 8.42 11.50
C LYS A 3 -19.48 8.78 11.49
N PHE A 4 -18.86 8.92 12.66
CA PHE A 4 -17.44 9.23 12.82
C PHE A 4 -16.52 7.97 12.90
N SER A 5 -17.04 6.77 12.66
CA SER A 5 -16.32 5.49 12.92
C SER A 5 -15.57 4.86 11.72
N LEU A 6 -15.27 5.61 10.66
CA LEU A 6 -14.88 5.01 9.36
C LEU A 6 -13.38 5.01 9.03
N ILE A 7 -12.49 5.41 9.92
CA ILE A 7 -11.04 5.16 9.72
C ILE A 7 -10.63 4.06 10.69
N ASN A 8 -10.46 2.87 10.17
CA ASN A 8 -10.07 1.67 10.90
C ASN A 8 -8.75 1.13 10.36
N LYS A 9 -8.23 0.06 10.97
CA LYS A 9 -7.15 -0.75 10.38
C LYS A 9 -7.76 -1.85 9.51
N GLY A 10 -7.02 -2.30 8.49
CA GLY A 10 -7.41 -3.45 7.66
C GLY A 10 -8.30 -3.11 6.47
N GLU A 11 -9.28 -3.97 6.16
CA GLU A 11 -9.99 -3.96 4.88
C GLU A 11 -10.95 -2.77 4.71
N ILE A 12 -10.92 -2.16 3.52
CA ILE A 12 -11.91 -1.17 3.09
C ILE A 12 -13.10 -1.91 2.48
N LEU A 13 -14.31 -1.72 3.00
CA LEU A 13 -15.53 -2.40 2.51
C LEU A 13 -16.37 -1.55 1.53
N LEU A 14 -15.77 -0.51 0.97
CA LEU A 14 -16.43 0.47 0.09
C LEU A 14 -16.18 0.22 -1.40
N TRP A 15 -15.58 -0.91 -1.78
CA TRP A 15 -15.21 -1.18 -3.18
C TRP A 15 -16.41 -1.28 -4.13
N ASN A 16 -17.61 -1.57 -3.61
CA ASN A 16 -18.86 -1.59 -4.36
C ASN A 16 -19.63 -0.25 -4.29
N ASN A 17 -19.06 0.78 -3.65
CA ASN A 17 -19.64 2.11 -3.50
C ASN A 17 -18.55 3.18 -3.63
N ILE A 18 -18.19 3.51 -4.88
CA ILE A 18 -17.07 4.42 -5.17
C ILE A 18 -17.31 5.83 -4.67
N GLU A 19 -18.57 6.28 -4.60
CA GLU A 19 -18.88 7.61 -4.09
C GLU A 19 -18.51 7.74 -2.60
N GLU A 20 -18.84 6.72 -1.79
CA GLU A 20 -18.42 6.69 -0.39
C GLU A 20 -16.91 6.47 -0.24
N LEU A 21 -16.28 5.70 -1.13
CA LEU A 21 -14.82 5.57 -1.16
C LEU A 21 -14.13 6.92 -1.43
N LYS A 22 -14.62 7.71 -2.39
CA LYS A 22 -14.09 9.05 -2.68
C LYS A 22 -14.18 9.97 -1.47
N LYS A 23 -15.35 10.00 -0.81
CA LYS A 23 -15.52 10.77 0.44
C LYS A 23 -14.57 10.33 1.54
N LEU A 24 -14.30 9.03 1.68
CA LEU A 24 -13.30 8.52 2.61
C LEU A 24 -11.88 9.02 2.25
N VAL A 25 -11.50 8.93 0.97
CA VAL A 25 -10.21 9.41 0.46
C VAL A 25 -10.04 10.90 0.75
N ASP A 26 -11.03 11.73 0.37
CA ASP A 26 -11.01 13.17 0.58
C ASP A 26 -10.93 13.53 2.07
N LYS A 27 -11.66 12.79 2.91
CA LYS A 27 -11.62 12.98 4.36
C LYS A 27 -10.23 12.72 4.91
N VAL A 28 -9.60 11.58 4.56
CA VAL A 28 -8.25 11.26 5.04
C VAL A 28 -7.22 12.25 4.49
N ASP A 29 -7.34 12.65 3.22
CA ASP A 29 -6.43 13.61 2.59
C ASP A 29 -6.53 14.99 3.25
N SER A 30 -7.73 15.40 3.67
CA SER A 30 -7.93 16.68 4.36
C SER A 30 -7.15 16.80 5.67
N PHE A 31 -6.90 15.69 6.39
CA PHE A 31 -6.06 15.73 7.60
C PHE A 31 -4.63 16.13 7.26
N PHE A 32 -4.04 15.50 6.24
CA PHE A 32 -2.69 15.81 5.80
C PHE A 32 -2.57 17.19 5.14
N LYS A 33 -3.63 17.68 4.50
CA LYS A 33 -3.68 19.03 3.88
C LYS A 33 -3.81 20.14 4.91
N ASN A 34 -4.72 19.97 5.87
CA ASN A 34 -5.11 21.04 6.78
C ASN A 34 -4.24 21.08 8.04
N PHE A 35 -3.62 19.96 8.42
CA PHE A 35 -2.80 19.85 9.62
C PHE A 35 -1.45 19.16 9.35
N PRO A 36 -0.65 19.61 8.36
CA PRO A 36 0.57 18.91 7.96
C PRO A 36 1.57 18.73 9.11
N GLU A 37 1.75 19.76 9.95
CA GLU A 37 2.58 19.73 11.17
C GLU A 37 2.11 18.68 12.19
N VAL A 38 0.80 18.43 12.31
CA VAL A 38 0.26 17.40 13.23
C VAL A 38 0.60 15.99 12.74
N PHE A 39 0.77 15.80 11.43
CA PHE A 39 1.05 14.52 10.79
C PHE A 39 2.48 14.42 10.23
N GLU A 40 3.40 15.30 10.66
CA GLU A 40 4.77 15.41 10.13
C GLU A 40 5.52 14.07 10.18
N ASP A 41 5.48 13.38 11.32
CA ASP A 41 6.13 12.08 11.49
C ASP A 41 5.61 11.03 10.51
N SER A 42 4.28 10.97 10.32
CA SER A 42 3.66 10.05 9.36
C SER A 42 4.07 10.37 7.93
N ILE A 43 4.12 11.66 7.58
CA ILE A 43 4.58 12.13 6.27
C ILE A 43 6.05 11.75 6.05
N SER A 44 6.91 12.02 7.03
CA SER A 44 8.35 11.71 6.97
C SER A 44 8.60 10.20 6.79
N LEU A 45 7.98 9.38 7.64
CA LEU A 45 8.10 7.93 7.58
C LEU A 45 7.57 7.36 6.25
N SER A 46 6.49 7.93 5.69
CA SER A 46 5.98 7.51 4.38
C SER A 46 7.01 7.69 3.26
N ARG A 47 7.79 8.79 3.29
CA ARG A 47 8.85 9.07 2.32
C ARG A 47 10.02 8.08 2.46
N GLU A 48 10.40 7.74 3.69
CA GLU A 48 11.40 6.69 3.93
C GLU A 48 10.95 5.34 3.39
N ILE A 49 9.70 4.95 3.63
CA ILE A 49 9.11 3.71 3.10
C ILE A 49 9.15 3.72 1.57
N LYS A 50 8.74 4.82 0.91
CA LYS A 50 8.82 4.97 -0.55
C LYS A 50 10.25 4.74 -1.05
N ASN A 51 11.24 5.35 -0.40
CA ASN A 51 12.65 5.19 -0.77
C ASN A 51 13.14 3.75 -0.64
N ILE A 52 12.70 3.01 0.40
CA ILE A 52 13.03 1.60 0.54
C ILE A 52 12.37 0.77 -0.56
N ILE A 53 11.07 0.99 -0.85
CA ILE A 53 10.38 0.25 -1.91
C ILE A 53 11.06 0.48 -3.26
N LEU A 54 11.43 1.72 -3.59
CA LEU A 54 12.15 2.04 -4.83
C LEU A 54 13.51 1.32 -4.92
N LYS A 55 14.21 1.13 -3.79
CA LYS A 55 15.45 0.35 -3.75
C LYS A 55 15.22 -1.16 -3.92
N LEU A 56 14.11 -1.68 -3.40
CA LEU A 56 13.76 -3.11 -3.51
C LEU A 56 13.18 -3.48 -4.88
N ASP A 57 12.53 -2.54 -5.57
CA ASP A 57 11.80 -2.79 -6.81
C ASP A 57 12.64 -3.48 -7.89
N PRO A 58 13.88 -3.06 -8.21
CA PRO A 58 14.70 -3.74 -9.22
C PRO A 58 15.00 -5.20 -8.89
N PHE A 59 15.23 -5.51 -7.60
CA PHE A 59 15.45 -6.89 -7.15
C PHE A 59 14.19 -7.73 -7.37
N ILE A 60 13.03 -7.24 -6.94
CA ILE A 60 11.75 -7.95 -7.11
C ILE A 60 11.43 -8.14 -8.60
N GLU A 61 11.59 -7.09 -9.40
CA GLU A 61 11.27 -7.09 -10.83
C GLU A 61 12.15 -8.06 -11.61
N LEU A 62 13.44 -8.16 -11.26
CA LEU A 62 14.37 -9.11 -11.89
C LEU A 62 13.85 -10.56 -11.79
N TYR A 63 13.39 -10.98 -10.62
CA TYR A 63 12.89 -12.34 -10.42
C TYR A 63 11.47 -12.52 -10.95
N ALA A 64 10.61 -11.50 -10.81
CA ALA A 64 9.28 -11.52 -11.42
C ALA A 64 9.35 -11.71 -12.95
N ARG A 65 10.28 -11.04 -13.65
CA ARG A 65 10.45 -11.19 -15.11
C ARG A 65 10.94 -12.58 -15.53
N LYS A 66 11.70 -13.26 -14.69
CA LYS A 66 12.15 -14.63 -14.96
C LYS A 66 11.02 -15.65 -14.80
N THR A 67 10.17 -15.44 -13.80
CA THR A 67 9.15 -16.41 -13.38
C THR A 67 7.77 -16.17 -13.99
N CYS A 68 7.27 -14.93 -13.94
CA CYS A 68 5.88 -14.60 -14.29
C CYS A 68 5.49 -14.94 -15.75
N PRO A 69 6.31 -14.70 -16.80
CA PRO A 69 5.91 -14.98 -18.18
C PRO A 69 5.62 -16.46 -18.48
N LYS A 70 6.11 -17.38 -17.63
CA LYS A 70 5.90 -18.83 -17.77
C LYS A 70 4.83 -19.36 -16.80
N CYS A 71 4.22 -18.49 -16.00
CA CYS A 71 3.31 -18.87 -14.93
C CYS A 71 1.88 -19.04 -15.47
N SER A 72 1.30 -20.23 -15.31
CA SER A 72 -0.11 -20.49 -15.61
C SER A 72 -1.08 -19.95 -14.55
N ASN A 73 -0.57 -19.58 -13.37
CA ASN A 73 -1.35 -19.12 -12.22
C ASN A 73 -0.91 -17.70 -11.80
N ILE A 74 -1.14 -16.72 -12.67
CA ILE A 74 -0.73 -15.33 -12.44
C ILE A 74 -1.40 -14.80 -11.17
N CYS A 75 -0.59 -14.51 -10.16
CA CYS A 75 -1.09 -14.10 -8.85
C CYS A 75 -1.91 -12.80 -8.91
N CYS A 76 -1.63 -11.90 -9.85
CA CYS A 76 -2.39 -10.67 -10.04
C CYS A 76 -3.82 -10.89 -10.60
N LEU A 77 -4.09 -12.04 -11.25
CA LEU A 77 -5.43 -12.40 -11.71
C LEU A 77 -6.27 -13.02 -10.60
N ASN A 78 -5.62 -13.72 -9.66
CA ASN A 78 -6.29 -14.53 -8.65
C ASN A 78 -6.32 -13.88 -7.26
N LYS A 79 -5.43 -12.92 -7.01
CA LYS A 79 -5.40 -12.13 -5.79
C LYS A 79 -5.95 -10.75 -6.10
N ASN A 80 -7.20 -10.54 -5.71
CA ASN A 80 -7.87 -9.25 -5.76
C ASN A 80 -7.25 -8.36 -4.67
N SER A 81 -5.99 -7.95 -4.86
CA SER A 81 -5.29 -7.07 -3.95
C SER A 81 -5.97 -5.72 -4.00
N ARG A 82 -6.97 -5.57 -3.15
CA ARG A 82 -7.61 -4.31 -2.81
C ARG A 82 -6.70 -3.58 -1.83
N TYR A 83 -6.82 -2.26 -1.82
CA TYR A 83 -6.17 -1.45 -0.81
C TYR A 83 -6.83 -1.68 0.55
N GLU A 84 -6.02 -1.59 1.59
CA GLU A 84 -6.47 -1.53 2.98
C GLU A 84 -6.38 -0.07 3.46
N TYR A 85 -7.02 0.27 4.59
CA TYR A 85 -6.94 1.62 5.16
C TYR A 85 -5.49 2.08 5.37
N ASP A 86 -4.65 1.15 5.78
CA ASP A 86 -3.22 1.36 5.99
C ASP A 86 -2.52 1.84 4.70
N ASP A 87 -2.95 1.34 3.54
CA ASP A 87 -2.44 1.79 2.25
C ASP A 87 -2.95 3.17 1.85
N LEU A 88 -4.23 3.45 2.13
CA LEU A 88 -4.83 4.77 1.91
C LEU A 88 -4.06 5.84 2.69
N ILE A 89 -3.82 5.59 3.98
CA ILE A 89 -3.05 6.49 4.86
C ILE A 89 -1.64 6.70 4.30
N TYR A 90 -0.95 5.62 3.93
CA TYR A 90 0.39 5.70 3.37
C TYR A 90 0.48 6.54 2.09
N ILE A 91 -0.43 6.32 1.13
CA ILE A 91 -0.42 7.03 -0.15
C ILE A 91 -0.72 8.52 0.04
N LEU A 92 -1.69 8.85 0.89
CA LEU A 92 -2.06 10.23 1.15
C LEU A 92 -1.01 10.97 2.00
N ALA A 93 -0.33 10.28 2.91
CA ALA A 93 0.83 10.83 3.63
C ALA A 93 1.98 11.21 2.69
N LEU A 94 2.16 10.46 1.59
CA LEU A 94 3.11 10.80 0.52
C LEU A 94 2.68 12.00 -0.33
N ARG A 95 1.45 12.50 -0.15
CA ARG A 95 0.81 13.50 -1.02
C ARG A 95 0.63 13.01 -2.47
N GLU A 96 0.49 11.70 -2.66
CA GLU A 96 0.23 11.08 -3.95
C GLU A 96 -1.29 10.89 -4.15
N GLU A 97 -1.72 10.80 -5.40
CA GLU A 97 -3.13 10.52 -5.71
C GLU A 97 -3.47 9.07 -5.37
N PHE A 98 -4.51 8.87 -4.55
CA PHE A 98 -5.03 7.54 -4.29
C PHE A 98 -5.74 7.00 -5.53
N PRO A 99 -5.39 5.80 -6.05
CA PRO A 99 -5.88 5.33 -7.33
C PRO A 99 -7.31 4.78 -7.21
N VAL A 100 -8.30 5.64 -7.03
CA VAL A 100 -9.72 5.27 -6.96
C VAL A 100 -10.15 4.64 -8.29
N PRO A 101 -10.89 3.51 -8.30
CA PRO A 101 -11.46 2.96 -9.53
C PRO A 101 -12.53 3.90 -10.12
N ASP A 102 -12.73 3.80 -11.43
CA ASP A 102 -13.73 4.57 -12.19
C ASP A 102 -15.16 4.03 -12.02
N ARG A 103 -15.31 2.84 -11.45
CA ARG A 103 -16.59 2.15 -11.23
C ARG A 103 -16.59 1.31 -9.96
N ASN A 104 -17.79 0.92 -9.53
CA ASN A 104 -17.97 -0.07 -8.48
C ASN A 104 -17.34 -1.40 -8.90
N LEU A 105 -16.66 -2.03 -7.94
CA LEU A 105 -15.99 -3.31 -8.12
C LEU A 105 -16.82 -4.43 -7.50
N LYS A 106 -16.93 -5.54 -8.22
CA LYS A 106 -17.53 -6.79 -7.77
C LYS A 106 -16.56 -7.51 -6.83
N GLU A 107 -17.13 -8.36 -5.99
CA GLU A 107 -16.33 -9.33 -5.26
C GLU A 107 -15.65 -10.27 -6.25
N LYS A 108 -14.39 -10.62 -5.98
CA LYS A 108 -13.61 -11.60 -6.75
C LYS A 108 -13.26 -11.23 -8.20
N GLU A 109 -13.60 -10.05 -8.70
CA GLU A 109 -13.09 -9.60 -10.00
C GLU A 109 -11.60 -9.26 -9.92
N PRO A 110 -10.82 -9.46 -11.01
CA PRO A 110 -9.40 -9.13 -11.06
C PRO A 110 -9.06 -7.72 -10.58
N CYS A 111 -7.80 -7.50 -10.25
CA CYS A 111 -7.34 -6.18 -9.84
C CYS A 111 -7.60 -5.13 -10.95
N TYR A 112 -8.30 -4.04 -10.63
CA TYR A 112 -8.62 -2.94 -11.56
C TYR A 112 -7.40 -2.12 -12.01
N LEU A 113 -6.23 -2.38 -11.41
CA LEU A 113 -4.95 -1.80 -11.78
C LEU A 113 -4.14 -2.70 -12.72
N LEU A 114 -4.60 -3.92 -12.98
CA LEU A 114 -3.93 -4.85 -13.88
C LEU A 114 -4.21 -4.48 -15.34
N THR A 115 -3.16 -4.55 -16.16
CA THR A 115 -3.21 -4.41 -17.62
C THR A 115 -2.52 -5.62 -18.25
N GLU A 116 -2.59 -5.73 -19.57
CA GLU A 116 -1.88 -6.76 -20.34
C GLU A 116 -0.35 -6.72 -20.11
N LYS A 117 0.21 -5.55 -19.77
CA LYS A 117 1.63 -5.35 -19.51
C LYS A 117 2.00 -5.42 -18.01
N GLY A 118 1.06 -5.86 -17.17
CA GLY A 118 1.22 -5.85 -15.72
C GLY A 118 0.50 -4.68 -15.04
N CYS A 119 0.90 -4.33 -13.83
CA CYS A 119 0.22 -3.29 -13.06
C CYS A 119 0.50 -1.88 -13.64
N LYS A 120 -0.54 -1.06 -13.83
CA LYS A 120 -0.43 0.30 -14.40
C LYS A 120 0.19 1.35 -13.48
N ILE A 121 0.42 1.03 -12.21
CA ILE A 121 0.99 1.94 -11.21
C ILE A 121 2.37 1.47 -10.72
N PRO A 122 3.24 2.40 -10.30
CA PRO A 122 4.54 2.07 -9.74
C PRO A 122 4.39 1.29 -8.42
N ARG A 123 5.42 0.48 -8.08
CA ARG A 123 5.38 -0.44 -6.94
C ARG A 123 5.10 0.24 -5.60
N TYR A 124 5.64 1.44 -5.40
CA TYR A 124 5.42 2.23 -4.17
C TYR A 124 3.98 2.74 -4.02
N LEU A 125 3.13 2.70 -5.06
CA LEU A 125 1.71 3.02 -4.92
C LEU A 125 0.83 1.77 -4.81
N ARG A 126 1.39 0.57 -4.94
CA ARG A 126 0.62 -0.69 -4.87
C ARG A 126 0.27 -1.00 -3.40
N PRO A 127 -0.83 -1.74 -3.15
CA PRO A 127 -1.15 -2.22 -1.81
C PRO A 127 0.05 -2.94 -1.16
N LEU A 128 0.22 -2.87 0.15
CA LEU A 128 1.30 -3.55 0.87
C LEU A 128 1.35 -5.04 0.53
N ARG A 129 0.18 -5.67 0.36
CA ARG A 129 0.06 -7.07 -0.05
C ARG A 129 0.77 -7.36 -1.37
N CYS A 130 0.76 -6.43 -2.33
CA CYS A 130 1.50 -6.55 -3.59
C CYS A 130 3.01 -6.37 -3.44
N ASN A 131 3.46 -5.80 -2.32
CA ASN A 131 4.86 -5.62 -1.97
C ASN A 131 5.41 -6.76 -1.10
N TRP A 132 4.55 -7.42 -0.33
CA TRP A 132 4.88 -8.54 0.54
C TRP A 132 4.71 -9.91 -0.15
N TYR A 133 3.71 -10.06 -1.00
CA TYR A 133 3.37 -11.38 -1.51
C TYR A 133 4.29 -11.81 -2.65
N PHE A 134 5.11 -12.81 -2.36
CA PHE A 134 5.91 -13.55 -3.33
C PHE A 134 5.37 -14.98 -3.43
N CYS A 135 5.09 -15.46 -4.65
CA CYS A 135 4.70 -16.86 -4.84
C CYS A 135 5.92 -17.77 -4.63
N SER A 136 5.67 -19.07 -4.42
CA SER A 136 6.73 -20.07 -4.19
C SER A 136 7.82 -20.05 -5.26
N ASP A 137 7.43 -19.81 -6.52
CA ASP A 137 8.38 -19.85 -7.64
C ASP A 137 9.27 -18.61 -7.66
N ILE A 138 8.73 -17.43 -7.33
CA ILE A 138 9.54 -16.22 -7.17
C ILE A 138 10.45 -16.32 -5.95
N LEU A 139 9.94 -16.85 -4.83
CA LEU A 139 10.72 -17.03 -3.60
C LEU A 139 11.93 -17.94 -3.83
N LYS A 140 11.75 -19.09 -4.50
CA LYS A 140 12.85 -19.99 -4.85
C LYS A 140 13.94 -19.29 -5.66
N GLU A 141 13.55 -18.49 -6.66
CA GLU A 141 14.49 -17.73 -7.48
C GLU A 141 15.23 -16.63 -6.69
N MET A 142 14.53 -15.95 -5.78
CA MET A 142 15.12 -14.95 -4.89
C MET A 142 16.08 -15.59 -3.87
N GLU A 143 15.74 -16.75 -3.32
CA GLU A 143 16.59 -17.49 -2.37
C GLU A 143 17.84 -18.08 -3.04
N ALA A 144 17.74 -18.45 -4.32
CA ALA A 144 18.88 -18.88 -5.13
C ALA A 144 19.80 -17.73 -5.58
N SER A 145 19.44 -16.47 -5.29
CA SER A 145 20.28 -15.32 -5.56
C SER A 145 21.57 -15.32 -4.72
N PRO A 146 22.59 -14.51 -5.09
CA PRO A 146 23.76 -14.36 -4.24
C PRO A 146 23.37 -14.01 -2.81
N ALA A 147 23.86 -14.77 -1.82
CA ALA A 147 23.39 -14.70 -0.44
C ALA A 147 23.45 -13.28 0.16
N ARG A 148 24.40 -12.45 -0.29
CA ARG A 148 24.46 -11.03 0.08
C ARG A 148 23.25 -10.23 -0.39
N ALA A 149 22.85 -10.39 -1.66
CA ALA A 149 21.73 -9.67 -2.25
C ALA A 149 20.41 -10.06 -1.58
N PHE A 150 20.18 -11.34 -1.31
CA PHE A 150 18.99 -11.79 -0.59
C PHE A 150 18.93 -11.24 0.85
N ARG A 151 20.07 -11.19 1.57
CA ARG A 151 20.13 -10.58 2.90
C ARG A 151 19.86 -9.08 2.87
N GLU A 152 20.43 -8.36 1.90
CA GLU A 152 20.18 -6.92 1.73
C GLU A 152 18.69 -6.66 1.45
N PHE A 153 18.08 -7.47 0.57
CA PHE A 153 16.63 -7.45 0.32
C PHE A 153 15.84 -7.70 1.60
N SER A 154 16.12 -8.78 2.32
CA SER A 154 15.40 -9.17 3.54
C SER A 154 15.49 -8.10 4.64
N ASN A 155 16.67 -7.52 4.85
CA ASN A 155 16.88 -6.45 5.83
C ASN A 155 16.11 -5.18 5.46
N ALA A 156 16.17 -4.76 4.20
CA ALA A 156 15.44 -3.60 3.71
C ALA A 156 13.92 -3.83 3.79
N PHE A 157 13.45 -5.02 3.44
CA PHE A 157 12.05 -5.40 3.52
C PHE A 157 11.53 -5.37 4.97
N ASN A 158 12.27 -5.96 5.92
CA ASN A 158 11.91 -5.91 7.34
C ASN A 158 11.91 -4.48 7.88
N ARG A 159 12.87 -3.64 7.45
CA ARG A 159 12.88 -2.22 7.81
C ARG A 159 11.67 -1.48 7.26
N MET A 160 11.26 -1.73 6.02
CA MET A 160 10.05 -1.15 5.42
C MET A 160 8.81 -1.46 6.24
N LEU A 161 8.64 -2.71 6.67
CA LEU A 161 7.50 -3.15 7.48
C LEU A 161 7.49 -2.48 8.85
N TYR A 162 8.66 -2.42 9.50
CA TYR A 162 8.83 -1.71 10.77
C TYR A 162 8.44 -0.24 10.64
N LEU A 163 9.00 0.48 9.66
CA LEU A 163 8.68 1.89 9.45
C LEU A 163 7.21 2.11 9.12
N ARG A 164 6.58 1.20 8.37
CA ARG A 164 5.16 1.28 8.06
C ARG A 164 4.30 1.15 9.31
N GLN A 165 4.62 0.23 10.21
CA GLN A 165 3.91 0.12 11.48
C GLN A 165 4.05 1.41 12.32
N HIS A 166 5.25 1.99 12.36
CA HIS A 166 5.50 3.25 13.05
C HIS A 166 4.74 4.43 12.42
N MET A 167 4.70 4.51 11.10
CA MET A 167 3.95 5.52 10.35
C MET A 167 2.46 5.46 10.71
N LEU A 168 1.87 4.27 10.72
CA LEU A 168 0.47 4.09 11.08
C LEU A 168 0.20 4.45 12.54
N ASN A 169 1.08 4.04 13.47
CA ASN A 169 0.95 4.38 14.88
C ASN A 169 1.00 5.91 15.10
N SER A 170 1.94 6.60 14.44
CA SER A 170 2.03 8.06 14.45
C SER A 170 0.73 8.69 13.95
N PHE A 171 0.20 8.22 12.80
CA PHE A 171 -1.04 8.76 12.23
C PHE A 171 -2.22 8.65 13.21
N PHE A 172 -2.43 7.46 13.79
CA PHE A 172 -3.55 7.24 14.71
C PHE A 172 -3.39 8.00 16.04
N GLN A 173 -2.15 8.17 16.52
CA GLN A 173 -1.85 8.99 17.69
C GLN A 173 -2.18 10.47 17.42
N SER A 174 -1.67 11.02 16.31
CA SER A 174 -1.95 12.39 15.87
C SER A 174 -3.45 12.64 15.66
N LEU A 175 -4.15 11.70 15.03
CA LEU A 175 -5.60 11.79 14.83
C LEU A 175 -6.37 11.80 16.16
N SER A 176 -5.90 11.05 17.16
CA SER A 176 -6.53 11.03 18.49
C SER A 176 -6.29 12.34 19.24
N ASN A 177 -5.08 12.90 19.15
CA ASN A 177 -4.74 14.20 19.73
C ASN A 177 -5.56 15.33 19.11
N LEU A 178 -5.73 15.34 17.78
CA LEU A 178 -6.50 16.35 17.07
C LEU A 178 -7.97 16.35 17.54
N LYS A 179 -8.60 15.18 17.69
CA LYS A 179 -9.96 15.05 18.22
C LYS A 179 -10.08 15.49 19.69
N GLY A 180 -9.00 15.35 20.47
CA GLY A 180 -8.93 15.83 21.84
C GLY A 180 -8.83 17.36 21.96
N LEU A 181 -8.42 18.06 20.89
CA LEU A 181 -8.35 19.53 20.83
C LEU A 181 -9.67 20.17 20.37
N GLU A 182 -10.57 19.40 19.75
CA GLU A 182 -11.89 19.84 19.29
C GLU A 182 -13.00 19.68 20.36
N ASN A 183 -12.69 19.06 21.51
CA ASN A 183 -13.58 18.91 22.67
C ASN A 183 -13.13 19.83 23.82
#